data_AF-A0A1H9F1F7-F1
#
_entry.id   AF-A0A1H9F1F7-F1
#
_cell.length_a   1.000
_cell.length_b   1.000
_cell.length_c   1.000
_cell.angle_alpha   90.00
_cell.angle_beta   90.00
_cell.angle_gamma   90.00
#
_symmetry.space_group_name_H-M   'P 1'
#
loop_
_entity.id
_entity.type
_entity.pdbx_description
1 polymer ?
#
loop_
_entity_poly.entity_id
_entity_poly.type
_entity_poly.pdbx_seq_one_letter_code
_entity_poly.pdbx_strand_id
1 'polypeptide(L)'
;MGMPNAAERSDAYSKDRLTPEVAEARNWADLMRRLGLKPSGGQRRVLQEHVTRHGLDTCHFTKRSPWSKYPDAAIAEAAISSSSLREVALKLGATPATGTLSHIRRRIDAAGIDISHFPGIDRPDVELPFTPEELRAAAVAATSVRCVARALGVPDDSRSRATLSRMLATQRIDIGHFSHRRATIPEDMLRSLVRTSTSYADVMRGLGMDVNDTNHRRVRRAASRLDLDTSHFKRRSWGRPERPAPPPTAHRVLVILPEQAGRTNRTRLHQALTEIGVPYTCAECGNRGEWRGRPITLQIDHVNGDWRDNREENLRYLCPNCHALTETWCRQKGRVPLAG
;
A
#
# COMPACT_ATOMS: atom_id res chain seq x y z
N MET A 1 6.79 -7.07 -20.59
CA MET A 1 5.70 -8.07 -20.54
C MET A 1 4.39 -7.32 -20.42
N GLY A 2 3.56 -7.39 -21.48
CA GLY A 2 2.30 -6.65 -21.59
C GLY A 2 1.27 -7.09 -20.54
N MET A 3 0.41 -6.16 -20.15
CA MET A 3 -0.77 -6.47 -19.34
C MET A 3 -1.76 -7.28 -20.20
N PRO A 4 -2.26 -8.44 -19.75
CA PRO A 4 -3.21 -9.22 -20.53
C PRO A 4 -4.52 -8.46 -20.74
N ASN A 5 -5.11 -8.65 -21.92
CA ASN A 5 -6.33 -7.96 -22.39
C ASN A 5 -7.56 -8.35 -21.53
N ALA A 6 -8.61 -7.53 -21.55
CA ALA A 6 -9.84 -7.78 -20.79
C ALA A 6 -10.54 -9.11 -21.17
N ALA A 7 -10.44 -9.53 -22.43
CA ALA A 7 -10.95 -10.82 -22.93
C ALA A 7 -10.13 -12.03 -22.43
N GLU A 8 -8.80 -11.90 -22.34
CA GLU A 8 -7.92 -12.94 -21.76
C GLU A 8 -8.17 -13.08 -20.24
N ARG A 9 -8.54 -11.97 -19.59
CA ARG A 9 -8.92 -11.97 -18.18
C ARG A 9 -10.28 -12.62 -17.92
N SER A 10 -11.25 -12.55 -18.82
CA SER A 10 -12.53 -13.27 -18.65
C SER A 10 -12.37 -14.76 -18.88
N ASP A 11 -11.53 -15.15 -19.84
CA ASP A 11 -11.21 -16.56 -20.09
C ASP A 11 -10.44 -17.20 -18.92
N ALA A 12 -9.57 -16.45 -18.24
CA ALA A 12 -8.84 -16.93 -17.06
C ALA A 12 -9.71 -17.37 -15.87
N TYR A 13 -11.00 -17.01 -15.82
CA TYR A 13 -11.95 -17.42 -14.76
C TYR A 13 -13.11 -18.27 -15.29
N SER A 14 -13.02 -18.78 -16.52
CA SER A 14 -13.99 -19.71 -17.09
C SER A 14 -13.93 -21.06 -16.37
N LYS A 15 -15.06 -21.76 -16.28
CA LYS A 15 -15.14 -23.06 -15.60
C LYS A 15 -14.22 -24.09 -16.26
N ASP A 16 -14.18 -24.08 -17.59
CA ASP A 16 -13.41 -25.02 -18.40
C ASP A 16 -11.91 -24.87 -18.18
N ARG A 17 -11.44 -23.64 -17.97
CA ARG A 17 -10.04 -23.35 -17.68
C ARG A 17 -9.67 -23.56 -16.21
N LEU A 18 -10.59 -23.29 -15.28
CA LEU A 18 -10.34 -23.44 -13.84
C LEU A 18 -10.34 -24.90 -13.38
N THR A 19 -11.18 -25.76 -13.96
CA THR A 19 -11.32 -27.16 -13.52
C THR A 19 -10.01 -27.96 -13.56
N PRO A 20 -9.27 -28.04 -14.69
CA PRO A 20 -8.01 -28.78 -14.74
C PRO A 20 -6.91 -28.12 -13.89
N GLU A 21 -6.87 -26.78 -13.87
CA GLU A 21 -5.84 -26.05 -13.14
C GLU A 21 -6.02 -26.13 -11.63
N VAL A 22 -7.27 -26.20 -11.15
CA VAL A 22 -7.57 -26.43 -9.72
C VAL A 22 -7.19 -27.84 -9.31
N ALA A 23 -7.47 -28.87 -10.12
CA ALA A 23 -7.08 -30.24 -9.79
C ALA A 23 -5.56 -30.38 -9.60
N GLU A 24 -4.79 -29.72 -10.46
CA GLU A 24 -3.32 -29.80 -10.50
C GLU A 24 -2.59 -28.78 -9.61
N ALA A 25 -3.29 -27.77 -9.10
CA ALA A 25 -2.71 -26.74 -8.26
C ALA A 25 -2.50 -27.22 -6.83
N ARG A 26 -1.32 -26.94 -6.28
CA ARG A 26 -0.99 -27.30 -4.89
C ARG A 26 -1.45 -26.25 -3.88
N ASN A 27 -1.65 -25.00 -4.31
CA ASN A 27 -2.15 -23.89 -3.50
C ASN A 27 -2.60 -22.73 -4.39
N TRP A 28 -3.23 -21.72 -3.79
CA TRP A 28 -3.71 -20.53 -4.50
C TRP A 28 -2.63 -19.75 -5.27
N ALA A 29 -1.38 -19.72 -4.81
CA ALA A 29 -0.31 -19.04 -5.53
C ALA A 29 0.13 -19.85 -6.76
N ASP A 30 0.08 -21.17 -6.67
CA ASP A 30 0.35 -22.09 -7.77
C ASP A 30 -0.73 -22.00 -8.85
N LEU A 31 -2.00 -22.00 -8.44
CA LEU A 31 -3.14 -21.78 -9.33
C LEU A 31 -3.02 -20.44 -10.07
N MET A 32 -2.67 -19.36 -9.37
CA MET A 32 -2.47 -18.06 -10.01
C MET A 32 -1.33 -18.08 -11.04
N ARG A 33 -0.21 -18.76 -10.76
CA ARG A 33 0.90 -18.89 -11.73
C ARG A 33 0.50 -19.70 -12.96
N ARG A 34 -0.21 -20.81 -12.76
CA ARG A 34 -0.74 -21.66 -13.84
C ARG A 34 -1.70 -20.91 -14.75
N LEU A 35 -2.55 -20.06 -14.17
CA LEU A 35 -3.46 -19.18 -14.91
C LEU A 35 -2.78 -17.94 -15.53
N GLY A 36 -1.47 -17.78 -15.41
CA GLY A 36 -0.74 -16.61 -15.90
C GLY A 36 -1.06 -15.31 -15.14
N LEU A 37 -1.66 -15.41 -13.95
CA LEU A 37 -2.04 -14.29 -13.11
C LEU A 37 -0.89 -13.87 -12.19
N LYS A 38 -0.70 -12.56 -12.04
CA LYS A 38 0.25 -12.01 -11.07
C LYS A 38 -0.21 -12.35 -9.64
N PRO A 39 0.68 -12.82 -8.75
CA PRO A 39 0.32 -13.08 -7.36
C PRO A 39 -0.06 -11.78 -6.63
N SER A 40 -1.35 -11.55 -6.43
CA SER A 40 -1.86 -10.39 -5.69
C SER A 40 -3.04 -10.78 -4.80
N GLY A 41 -3.17 -10.15 -3.63
CA GLY A 41 -4.27 -10.45 -2.70
C GLY A 41 -5.66 -10.15 -3.28
N GLY A 42 -5.76 -9.13 -4.14
CA GLY A 42 -7.00 -8.79 -4.84
C GLY A 42 -7.40 -9.82 -5.88
N GLN A 43 -6.47 -10.25 -6.75
CA GLN A 43 -6.76 -11.28 -7.76
C GLN A 43 -7.02 -12.64 -7.13
N ARG A 44 -6.31 -12.97 -6.04
CA ARG A 44 -6.59 -14.17 -5.27
C ARG A 44 -8.03 -14.19 -4.74
N ARG A 45 -8.55 -13.05 -4.25
CA ARG A 45 -9.92 -12.98 -3.74
C ARG A 45 -10.95 -13.20 -4.85
N VAL A 46 -10.76 -12.57 -6.01
CA VAL A 46 -11.61 -12.77 -7.20
C VAL A 46 -11.56 -14.23 -7.65
N LEU A 47 -10.37 -14.82 -7.72
CA LEU A 47 -10.19 -16.23 -8.09
C LEU A 47 -10.89 -17.18 -7.11
N GLN A 48 -10.83 -16.90 -5.79
CA GLN A 48 -11.57 -17.65 -4.77
C GLN A 48 -13.08 -17.56 -4.97
N GLU A 49 -13.60 -16.35 -5.22
CA GLU A 49 -15.02 -16.14 -5.51
C GLU A 49 -15.48 -16.96 -6.76
N HIS A 50 -14.67 -17.01 -7.81
CA HIS A 50 -14.97 -17.80 -9.01
C HIS A 50 -14.89 -19.32 -8.79
N VAL A 51 -13.87 -19.81 -8.08
CA VAL A 51 -13.73 -21.25 -7.75
C VAL A 51 -14.92 -21.72 -6.89
N THR A 52 -15.33 -20.92 -5.90
CA THR A 52 -16.53 -21.21 -5.09
C THR A 52 -17.80 -21.17 -5.93
N ARG A 53 -17.96 -20.16 -6.81
CA ARG A 53 -19.13 -20.05 -7.71
C ARG A 53 -19.27 -21.26 -8.64
N HIS A 54 -18.14 -21.83 -9.08
CA HIS A 54 -18.11 -23.00 -9.95
C HIS A 54 -18.16 -24.34 -9.20
N GLY A 55 -18.19 -24.33 -7.87
CA GLY A 55 -18.26 -25.54 -7.04
C GLY A 55 -17.03 -26.44 -7.13
N LEU A 56 -15.86 -25.86 -7.43
CA LEU A 56 -14.62 -26.62 -7.59
C LEU A 56 -13.99 -26.91 -6.23
N ASP A 57 -13.60 -28.17 -6.01
CA ASP A 57 -12.98 -28.60 -4.77
C ASP A 57 -11.54 -28.09 -4.66
N THR A 58 -11.20 -27.56 -3.48
CA THR A 58 -9.86 -27.04 -3.15
C THR A 58 -9.35 -27.59 -1.82
N CYS A 59 -9.94 -28.69 -1.32
CA CYS A 59 -9.54 -29.30 -0.06
C CYS A 59 -8.08 -29.78 -0.07
N HIS A 60 -7.57 -30.19 -1.23
CA HIS A 60 -6.18 -30.61 -1.46
C HIS A 60 -5.18 -29.44 -1.51
N PHE A 61 -5.66 -28.19 -1.56
CA PHE A 61 -4.75 -27.04 -1.53
C PHE A 61 -4.05 -26.97 -0.18
N THR A 62 -2.74 -27.22 -0.20
CA THR A 62 -1.87 -27.07 0.97
C THR A 62 -2.09 -25.69 1.63
N LYS A 63 -2.56 -25.70 2.88
CA LYS A 63 -2.73 -24.50 3.69
C LYS A 63 -1.35 -23.95 4.07
N ARG A 64 -0.80 -23.11 3.19
CA ARG A 64 0.47 -22.36 3.31
C ARG A 64 1.74 -23.22 3.50
N SER A 65 2.80 -22.72 2.88
CA SER A 65 4.18 -23.12 3.13
C SER A 65 4.50 -23.14 4.64
N PRO A 66 5.23 -24.14 5.15
CA PRO A 66 5.68 -24.24 6.55
C PRO A 66 6.43 -23.00 7.05
N TRP A 67 6.93 -22.17 6.14
CA TRP A 67 7.52 -20.88 6.46
C TRP A 67 6.45 -19.81 6.72
N SER A 68 5.67 -20.02 7.78
CA SER A 68 4.98 -18.91 8.44
C SER A 68 6.06 -18.13 9.18
N LYS A 69 6.23 -16.83 8.86
CA LYS A 69 7.16 -15.93 9.56
C LYS A 69 7.07 -16.07 11.10
N TYR A 70 5.88 -16.43 11.58
CA TYR A 70 5.61 -16.83 12.97
C TYR A 70 4.84 -18.17 12.94
N PRO A 71 5.45 -19.32 13.28
CA PRO A 71 4.71 -20.57 13.41
C PRO A 71 3.74 -20.49 14.59
N ASP A 72 2.59 -21.18 14.51
CA ASP A 72 1.55 -21.09 15.57
C ASP A 72 2.09 -21.55 16.93
N ALA A 73 3.03 -22.51 16.94
CA ALA A 73 3.75 -22.93 18.14
C ALA A 73 4.54 -21.78 18.79
N ALA A 74 5.28 -20.98 18.00
CA ALA A 74 6.01 -19.83 18.52
C ALA A 74 5.06 -18.71 18.97
N ILE A 75 3.90 -18.55 18.31
CA ILE A 75 2.87 -17.61 18.75
C ILE A 75 2.29 -18.05 20.10
N ALA A 76 2.04 -19.35 20.30
CA ALA A 76 1.53 -19.91 21.55
C ALA A 76 2.54 -19.73 22.70
N GLU A 77 3.81 -20.06 22.47
CA GLU A 77 4.88 -19.88 23.47
C GLU A 77 5.08 -18.41 23.86
N ALA A 78 5.07 -17.52 22.85
CA ALA A 78 5.12 -16.08 23.08
C ALA A 78 3.88 -15.60 23.83
N ALA A 79 2.69 -16.14 23.54
CA ALA A 79 1.44 -15.77 24.20
C ALA A 79 1.40 -16.20 25.68
N ILE A 80 1.83 -17.42 26.00
CA ILE A 80 1.87 -17.92 27.39
C ILE A 80 2.71 -17.00 28.28
N SER A 81 3.87 -16.60 27.78
CA SER A 81 4.83 -15.82 28.56
C SER A 81 4.60 -14.31 28.48
N SER A 82 3.61 -13.84 27.72
CA SER A 82 3.33 -12.42 27.51
C SER A 82 2.05 -11.97 28.17
N SER A 83 1.98 -10.67 28.44
CA SER A 83 0.79 -9.99 28.93
C SER A 83 0.10 -9.17 27.85
N SER A 84 0.71 -8.97 26.67
CA SER A 84 0.09 -8.17 25.61
C SER A 84 0.47 -8.63 24.20
N LEU A 85 -0.38 -8.35 23.22
CA LEU A 85 -0.08 -8.61 21.79
C LEU A 85 1.18 -7.86 21.33
N ARG A 86 1.51 -6.72 21.97
CA ARG A 86 2.74 -5.98 21.72
C ARG A 86 3.97 -6.77 22.15
N GLU A 87 3.93 -7.38 23.33
CA GLU A 87 5.01 -8.25 23.82
C GLU A 87 5.12 -9.53 22.97
N VAL A 88 3.99 -10.12 22.58
CA VAL A 88 3.98 -11.26 21.65
C VAL A 88 4.68 -10.88 20.35
N ALA A 89 4.35 -9.71 19.77
CA ALA A 89 5.03 -9.22 18.57
C ALA A 89 6.53 -9.02 18.80
N LEU A 90 6.95 -8.44 19.93
CA LEU A 90 8.36 -8.21 20.25
C LEU A 90 9.14 -9.53 20.41
N LYS A 91 8.57 -10.52 21.12
CA LYS A 91 9.18 -11.85 21.30
C LYS A 91 9.29 -12.63 19.99
N LEU A 92 8.35 -12.41 19.09
CA LEU A 92 8.41 -12.93 17.73
C LEU A 92 9.38 -12.16 16.82
N GLY A 93 10.10 -11.15 17.34
CA GLY A 93 11.00 -10.31 16.54
C GLY A 93 10.28 -9.42 15.52
N ALA A 94 9.00 -9.14 15.76
CA ALA A 94 8.14 -8.33 14.91
C ALA A 94 8.04 -6.89 15.42
N THR A 95 7.98 -5.93 14.51
CA THR A 95 7.65 -4.56 14.86
C THR A 95 6.18 -4.46 15.27
N PRO A 96 5.84 -3.93 16.46
CA PRO A 96 4.47 -3.86 16.96
C PRO A 96 3.67 -2.73 16.29
N ALA A 97 3.46 -2.87 14.98
CA ALA A 97 2.57 -2.02 14.19
C ALA A 97 1.14 -2.57 14.24
N THR A 98 0.14 -1.69 14.07
CA THR A 98 -1.29 -2.05 14.12
C THR A 98 -1.65 -3.24 13.21
N GLY A 99 -1.04 -3.30 12.01
CA GLY A 99 -1.23 -4.40 11.07
C GLY A 99 -0.63 -5.73 11.55
N THR A 100 0.56 -5.70 12.16
CA THR A 100 1.24 -6.87 12.74
C THR A 100 0.43 -7.42 13.93
N LEU A 101 -0.01 -6.54 14.84
CA LEU A 101 -0.81 -6.92 16.00
C LEU A 101 -2.16 -7.53 15.57
N SER A 102 -2.80 -6.95 14.56
CA SER A 102 -4.06 -7.49 13.98
C SER A 102 -3.84 -8.83 13.28
N HIS A 103 -2.66 -9.05 12.68
CA HIS A 103 -2.34 -10.32 12.04
C HIS A 103 -2.10 -11.42 13.08
N ILE A 104 -1.32 -11.12 14.12
CA ILE A 104 -1.04 -12.03 15.24
C ILE A 104 -2.34 -12.37 15.98
N ARG A 105 -3.20 -11.38 16.27
CA ARG A 105 -4.49 -11.64 16.93
C ARG A 105 -5.35 -12.63 16.16
N ARG A 106 -5.51 -12.42 14.86
CA ARG A 106 -6.28 -13.35 14.00
C ARG A 106 -5.69 -14.75 13.96
N ARG A 107 -4.36 -14.88 14.12
CA ARG A 107 -3.68 -16.18 14.18
C ARG A 107 -3.92 -16.87 15.51
N ILE A 108 -3.87 -16.13 16.60
CA ILE A 108 -4.22 -16.61 17.95
C ILE A 108 -5.67 -17.12 17.96
N ASP A 109 -6.62 -16.33 17.44
CA ASP A 109 -8.03 -16.72 17.35
C ASP A 109 -8.22 -17.98 16.47
N ALA A 110 -7.54 -18.05 15.31
CA ALA A 110 -7.67 -19.18 14.38
C ALA A 110 -6.99 -20.47 14.88
N ALA A 111 -5.98 -20.36 15.74
CA ALA A 111 -5.27 -21.47 16.34
C ALA A 111 -5.87 -21.89 17.70
N GLY A 112 -6.87 -21.17 18.21
CA GLY A 112 -7.47 -21.43 19.52
C GLY A 112 -6.51 -21.24 20.69
N ILE A 113 -5.52 -20.35 20.55
CA ILE A 113 -4.54 -20.07 21.59
C ILE A 113 -5.19 -19.19 22.64
N ASP A 114 -5.15 -19.62 23.91
CA ASP A 114 -5.70 -18.85 25.03
C ASP A 114 -4.83 -17.62 25.33
N ILE A 115 -5.49 -16.46 25.37
CA ILE A 115 -4.91 -15.14 25.68
C ILE A 115 -5.83 -14.35 26.61
N SER A 116 -6.75 -15.03 27.31
CA SER A 116 -7.69 -14.43 28.25
C SER A 116 -7.00 -13.71 29.41
N HIS A 117 -5.77 -14.11 29.76
CA HIS A 117 -4.93 -13.45 30.76
C HIS A 117 -4.37 -12.09 30.32
N PHE A 118 -4.49 -11.71 29.04
CA PHE A 118 -4.00 -10.41 28.59
C PHE A 118 -4.96 -9.31 29.07
N PRO A 119 -4.48 -8.28 29.80
CA PRO A 119 -5.31 -7.22 30.29
C PRO A 119 -5.86 -6.42 29.12
N GLY A 120 -7.19 -6.39 28.97
CA GLY A 120 -7.85 -5.67 27.88
C GLY A 120 -8.37 -6.52 26.73
N ILE A 121 -8.02 -7.81 26.67
CA ILE A 121 -8.44 -8.70 25.57
C ILE A 121 -9.89 -9.16 25.71
N ASP A 122 -10.28 -9.54 26.93
CA ASP A 122 -11.65 -9.88 27.30
C ASP A 122 -12.16 -8.90 28.35
N ARG A 123 -11.87 -7.59 28.18
CA ARG A 123 -12.57 -6.61 29.02
C ARG A 123 -14.06 -6.73 28.68
N PRO A 124 -14.93 -7.09 29.65
CA PRO A 124 -16.35 -7.07 29.40
C PRO A 124 -16.71 -5.70 28.83
N ASP A 125 -17.58 -5.70 27.83
CA ASP A 125 -18.20 -4.46 27.37
C ASP A 125 -18.73 -3.74 28.61
N VAL A 126 -18.44 -2.44 28.72
CA VAL A 126 -18.96 -1.66 29.84
C VAL A 126 -20.47 -1.71 29.72
N GLU A 127 -21.14 -2.48 30.59
CA GLU A 127 -22.59 -2.39 30.74
C GLU A 127 -22.86 -1.09 31.48
N LEU A 128 -23.42 -0.13 30.77
CA LEU A 128 -23.83 1.13 31.39
C LEU A 128 -25.22 0.92 32.00
N PRO A 129 -25.45 1.31 33.27
CA PRO A 129 -26.69 1.03 33.98
C PRO A 129 -27.78 2.05 33.62
N PHE A 130 -28.11 2.18 32.34
CA PHE A 130 -29.17 3.08 31.89
C PHE A 130 -30.42 2.32 31.52
N THR A 131 -31.54 2.79 32.04
CA THR A 131 -32.88 2.32 31.66
C THR A 131 -33.20 2.72 30.22
N PRO A 132 -34.08 1.99 29.51
CA PRO A 132 -34.57 2.39 28.19
C PRO A 132 -35.17 3.80 28.19
N GLU A 133 -35.80 4.21 29.28
CA GLU A 133 -36.43 5.51 29.47
C GLU A 133 -35.39 6.64 29.53
N GLU A 134 -34.33 6.47 30.32
CA GLU A 134 -33.21 7.42 30.40
C GLU A 134 -32.48 7.57 29.06
N LEU A 135 -32.26 6.45 28.36
CA LEU A 135 -31.66 6.46 27.02
C LEU A 135 -32.55 7.20 26.01
N ARG A 136 -33.87 7.02 26.06
CA ARG A 136 -34.82 7.74 25.19
C ARG A 136 -34.83 9.23 25.49
N ALA A 137 -34.91 9.63 26.76
CA ALA A 137 -34.89 11.04 27.16
C ALA A 137 -33.60 11.73 26.70
N ALA A 138 -32.44 11.08 26.91
CA ALA A 138 -31.16 11.59 26.45
C ALA A 138 -31.06 11.64 24.91
N ALA A 139 -31.61 10.64 24.20
CA ALA A 139 -31.61 10.62 22.75
C ALA A 139 -32.48 11.73 22.14
N VAL A 140 -33.66 12.02 22.71
CA VAL A 140 -34.55 13.09 22.23
C VAL A 140 -33.90 14.46 22.38
N ALA A 141 -33.24 14.72 23.51
CA ALA A 141 -32.58 16.00 23.76
C ALA A 141 -31.23 16.17 23.03
N ALA A 142 -30.68 15.07 22.48
CA ALA A 142 -29.37 15.06 21.86
C ALA A 142 -29.41 15.13 20.32
N THR A 143 -28.34 15.64 19.74
CA THR A 143 -28.11 15.67 18.28
C THR A 143 -27.03 14.68 17.83
N SER A 144 -26.41 13.94 18.75
CA SER A 144 -25.38 12.93 18.45
C SER A 144 -25.15 11.99 19.65
N VAL A 145 -24.53 10.83 19.41
CA VAL A 145 -24.13 9.89 20.48
C VAL A 145 -23.16 10.54 21.49
N ARG A 146 -22.37 11.53 21.06
CA ARG A 146 -21.53 12.33 21.98
C ARG A 146 -22.37 13.18 22.93
N CYS A 147 -23.42 13.81 22.41
CA CYS A 147 -24.36 14.58 23.22
C CYS A 147 -25.13 13.66 24.18
N VAL A 148 -25.51 12.46 23.74
CA VAL A 148 -26.10 11.43 24.62
C VAL A 148 -25.13 11.06 25.75
N ALA A 149 -23.86 10.82 25.44
CA ALA A 149 -22.85 10.52 26.45
C ALA A 149 -22.73 11.64 27.50
N ARG A 150 -22.70 12.90 27.05
CA ARG A 150 -22.68 14.07 27.95
C ARG A 150 -23.94 14.20 28.79
N ALA A 151 -25.11 13.99 28.20
CA ALA A 151 -26.40 14.05 28.90
C ALA A 151 -26.54 12.97 29.98
N LEU A 152 -25.95 11.79 29.73
CA LEU A 152 -25.93 10.67 30.67
C LEU A 152 -24.71 10.68 31.61
N GLY A 153 -23.88 11.72 31.57
CA GLY A 153 -22.70 11.84 32.44
C GLY A 153 -21.60 10.80 32.16
N VAL A 154 -21.59 10.18 30.98
CA VAL A 154 -20.62 9.16 30.58
C VAL A 154 -19.40 9.80 29.89
N PRO A 155 -18.18 9.29 30.12
CA PRO A 155 -17.00 9.74 29.37
C PRO A 155 -17.18 9.70 27.84
N ASP A 156 -16.77 10.76 27.13
CA ASP A 156 -16.74 10.81 25.64
C ASP A 156 -15.51 10.07 25.09
N ASP A 157 -15.40 8.79 25.40
CA ASP A 157 -14.40 7.90 24.82
C ASP A 157 -15.03 6.95 23.78
N SER A 158 -14.17 6.29 23.00
CA SER A 158 -14.63 5.40 21.93
C SER A 158 -15.36 4.15 22.41
N ARG A 159 -15.08 3.67 23.63
CA ARG A 159 -15.73 2.49 24.23
C ARG A 159 -17.11 2.84 24.73
N SER A 160 -17.22 3.90 25.51
CA SER A 160 -18.48 4.45 26.03
C SER A 160 -19.46 4.77 24.89
N ARG A 161 -18.98 5.42 23.81
CA ARG A 161 -19.79 5.66 22.61
C ARG A 161 -20.22 4.38 21.88
N ALA A 162 -19.35 3.35 21.85
CA ALA A 162 -19.69 2.07 21.23
C ALA A 162 -20.76 1.33 22.03
N THR A 163 -20.66 1.28 23.37
CA THR A 163 -21.71 0.74 24.24
C THR A 163 -23.02 1.50 24.06
N LEU A 164 -23.03 2.84 24.16
CA LEU A 164 -24.24 3.64 24.00
C LEU A 164 -24.90 3.40 22.64
N SER A 165 -24.10 3.31 21.56
CA SER A 165 -24.62 3.01 20.23
C SER A 165 -25.30 1.63 20.16
N ARG A 166 -24.74 0.61 20.83
CA ARG A 166 -25.37 -0.72 20.93
C ARG A 166 -26.65 -0.67 21.74
N MET A 167 -26.65 -0.02 22.91
CA MET A 167 -27.85 0.07 23.77
C MET A 167 -29.00 0.78 23.04
N LEU A 168 -28.72 1.89 22.36
CA LEU A 168 -29.71 2.60 21.52
C LEU A 168 -30.27 1.70 20.42
N ALA A 169 -29.43 0.89 19.76
CA ALA A 169 -29.85 -0.03 18.72
C ALA A 169 -30.66 -1.22 19.27
N THR A 170 -30.21 -1.84 20.37
CA THR A 170 -30.89 -2.97 21.02
C THR A 170 -32.28 -2.55 21.51
N GLN A 171 -32.40 -1.36 22.09
CA GLN A 171 -33.66 -0.80 22.57
C GLN A 171 -34.51 -0.16 21.47
N ARG A 172 -34.07 -0.21 20.20
CA ARG A 172 -34.73 0.36 19.02
C ARG A 172 -35.14 1.84 19.20
N ILE A 173 -34.29 2.62 19.85
CA ILE A 173 -34.53 4.05 20.09
C ILE A 173 -34.25 4.82 18.80
N ASP A 174 -35.18 5.69 18.39
CA ASP A 174 -34.99 6.50 17.19
C ASP A 174 -33.91 7.56 17.43
N ILE A 175 -32.90 7.52 16.57
CA ILE A 175 -31.77 8.47 16.51
C ILE A 175 -31.62 9.04 15.10
N GLY A 176 -32.71 9.03 14.32
CA GLY A 176 -32.76 9.52 12.95
C GLY A 176 -32.41 11.01 12.81
N HIS A 177 -32.69 11.81 13.83
CA HIS A 177 -32.41 13.24 13.91
C HIS A 177 -30.94 13.60 14.20
N PHE A 178 -30.06 12.61 14.43
CA PHE A 178 -28.66 12.90 14.76
C PHE A 178 -27.89 13.46 13.57
N SER A 179 -27.21 14.59 13.78
CA SER A 179 -26.56 15.44 12.76
C SER A 179 -25.38 14.79 12.03
N HIS A 180 -24.84 13.68 12.55
CA HIS A 180 -23.72 12.94 11.95
C HIS A 180 -24.07 11.50 11.59
N ARG A 181 -25.36 11.22 11.32
CA ARG A 181 -25.76 9.93 10.78
C ARG A 181 -25.17 9.78 9.38
N ARG A 182 -24.39 8.73 9.17
CA ARG A 182 -23.92 8.37 7.83
C ARG A 182 -25.15 7.98 7.02
N ALA A 183 -25.45 8.72 5.94
CA ALA A 183 -26.56 8.41 5.05
C ALA A 183 -26.55 6.92 4.68
N THR A 184 -27.61 6.20 5.02
CA THR A 184 -27.79 4.79 4.62
C THR A 184 -27.85 4.76 3.10
N ILE A 185 -27.20 3.76 2.48
CA ILE A 185 -27.28 3.58 1.02
C ILE A 185 -28.46 2.62 0.79
N PRO A 186 -29.61 3.08 0.27
CA PRO A 186 -30.74 2.19 -0.01
C PRO A 186 -30.35 1.21 -1.11
N GLU A 187 -30.52 -0.09 -0.87
CA GLU A 187 -30.03 -1.13 -1.78
C GLU A 187 -30.77 -1.10 -3.13
N ASP A 188 -32.08 -0.87 -3.11
CA ASP A 188 -32.91 -0.78 -4.32
C ASP A 188 -32.50 0.40 -5.20
N MET A 189 -32.28 1.56 -4.57
CA MET A 189 -31.82 2.78 -5.26
C MET A 189 -30.39 2.60 -5.80
N LEU A 190 -29.51 1.93 -5.06
CA LEU A 190 -28.18 1.60 -5.55
C LEU A 190 -28.24 0.69 -6.77
N ARG A 191 -29.12 -0.32 -6.76
CA ARG A 191 -29.30 -1.27 -7.86
C ARG A 191 -29.83 -0.58 -9.12
N SER A 192 -30.77 0.35 -8.99
CA SER A 192 -31.28 1.13 -10.12
C SER A 192 -30.22 2.09 -10.68
N LEU A 193 -29.55 2.84 -9.81
CA LEU A 193 -28.55 3.83 -10.22
C LEU A 193 -27.31 3.20 -10.84
N VAL A 194 -26.87 2.04 -10.36
CA VAL A 194 -25.74 1.33 -10.98
C VAL A 194 -26.05 0.92 -12.42
N ARG A 195 -27.31 0.63 -12.76
CA ARG A 195 -27.69 0.25 -14.14
C ARG A 195 -27.74 1.43 -15.10
N THR A 196 -28.09 2.62 -14.61
CA THR A 196 -28.30 3.82 -15.43
C THR A 196 -27.08 4.75 -15.46
N SER A 197 -26.18 4.62 -14.49
CA SER A 197 -25.02 5.50 -14.33
C SER A 197 -23.82 5.06 -15.14
N THR A 198 -22.97 6.02 -15.50
CA THR A 198 -21.70 5.73 -16.22
C THR A 198 -20.48 5.77 -15.30
N SER A 199 -20.63 6.16 -14.04
CA SER A 199 -19.55 6.24 -13.07
C SER A 199 -20.06 6.19 -11.62
N TYR A 200 -19.18 5.84 -10.67
CA TYR A 200 -19.50 5.92 -9.24
C TYR A 200 -19.84 7.34 -8.77
N ALA A 201 -19.34 8.37 -9.46
CA ALA A 201 -19.71 9.75 -9.17
C ALA A 201 -21.18 10.02 -9.52
N ASP A 202 -21.66 9.50 -10.65
CA ASP A 202 -23.07 9.62 -11.05
C ASP A 202 -23.98 8.87 -10.08
N VAL A 203 -23.58 7.67 -9.63
CA VAL A 203 -24.30 6.93 -8.59
C VAL A 203 -24.38 7.73 -7.29
N MET A 204 -23.27 8.32 -6.83
CA MET A 204 -23.27 9.14 -5.61
C MET A 204 -24.19 10.36 -5.74
N ARG A 205 -24.17 11.06 -6.89
CA ARG A 205 -25.09 12.18 -7.14
C ARG A 205 -26.55 11.73 -7.14
N GLY A 206 -26.86 10.60 -7.79
CA GLY A 206 -28.21 10.02 -7.80
C GLY A 206 -28.68 9.58 -6.41
N LEU A 207 -27.77 9.17 -5.52
CA LEU A 207 -28.05 8.87 -4.12
C LEU A 207 -28.15 10.12 -3.22
N GLY A 208 -27.96 11.33 -3.77
CA GLY A 208 -27.91 12.56 -2.98
C GLY A 208 -26.70 12.66 -2.06
N MET A 209 -25.61 11.96 -2.38
CA MET A 209 -24.37 11.93 -1.60
C MET A 209 -23.29 12.83 -2.20
N ASP A 210 -22.51 13.47 -1.34
CA ASP A 210 -21.32 14.22 -1.78
C ASP A 210 -20.30 13.31 -2.45
N VAL A 211 -19.75 13.78 -3.58
CA VAL A 211 -18.70 13.10 -4.34
C VAL A 211 -17.36 13.29 -3.63
N ASN A 212 -17.07 12.40 -2.68
CA ASN A 212 -15.79 12.35 -1.96
C ASN A 212 -15.28 10.91 -1.83
N ASP A 213 -14.00 10.75 -1.44
CA ASP A 213 -13.35 9.43 -1.37
C ASP A 213 -14.00 8.49 -0.34
N THR A 214 -14.50 9.05 0.78
CA THR A 214 -15.17 8.27 1.82
C THR A 214 -16.47 7.65 1.29
N ASN A 215 -17.33 8.45 0.67
CA ASN A 215 -18.58 7.99 0.08
C ASN A 215 -18.32 7.06 -1.11
N HIS A 216 -17.29 7.35 -1.92
CA HIS A 216 -16.88 6.49 -3.02
C HIS A 216 -16.50 5.08 -2.52
N ARG A 217 -15.70 4.98 -1.45
CA ARG A 217 -15.37 3.70 -0.81
C ARG A 217 -16.61 2.99 -0.26
N ARG A 218 -17.58 3.71 0.30
CA ARG A 218 -18.83 3.14 0.83
C ARG A 218 -19.71 2.57 -0.27
N VAL A 219 -19.99 3.36 -1.31
CA VAL A 219 -20.80 2.94 -2.47
C VAL A 219 -20.15 1.75 -3.17
N ARG A 220 -18.82 1.78 -3.37
CA ARG A 220 -18.11 0.65 -3.96
C ARG A 220 -18.22 -0.63 -3.12
N ARG A 221 -18.09 -0.54 -1.79
CA ARG A 221 -18.28 -1.69 -0.89
C ARG A 221 -19.71 -2.21 -0.93
N ALA A 222 -20.70 -1.32 -0.97
CA ALA A 222 -22.11 -1.70 -1.07
C ALA A 222 -22.40 -2.41 -2.40
N ALA A 223 -21.92 -1.86 -3.52
CA ALA A 223 -22.06 -2.48 -4.84
C ALA A 223 -21.39 -3.85 -4.92
N SER A 224 -20.18 -4.00 -4.36
CA SER A 224 -19.51 -5.31 -4.30
C SER A 224 -20.20 -6.31 -3.38
N ARG A 225 -20.79 -5.85 -2.27
CA ARG A 225 -21.55 -6.74 -1.36
C ARG A 225 -22.81 -7.28 -2.02
N LEU A 226 -23.42 -6.51 -2.91
CA LEU A 226 -24.63 -6.85 -3.66
C LEU A 226 -24.35 -7.49 -5.03
N ASP A 227 -23.08 -7.78 -5.34
CA ASP A 227 -22.61 -8.32 -6.62
C ASP A 227 -23.14 -7.56 -7.84
N LEU A 228 -23.15 -6.22 -7.77
CA LEU A 228 -23.62 -5.38 -8.86
C LEU A 228 -22.56 -5.23 -9.94
N ASP A 229 -22.94 -5.44 -11.20
CA ASP A 229 -22.04 -5.23 -12.33
C ASP A 229 -21.76 -3.73 -12.55
N THR A 230 -20.52 -3.32 -12.28
CA THR A 230 -20.02 -1.97 -12.57
C THR A 230 -18.97 -1.97 -13.69
N SER A 231 -18.94 -3.01 -14.53
CA SER A 231 -17.97 -3.14 -15.62
C SER A 231 -18.11 -2.05 -16.69
N HIS A 232 -19.35 -1.65 -16.97
CA HIS A 232 -19.72 -0.60 -17.93
C HIS A 232 -19.35 0.82 -17.45
N PHE A 233 -18.92 1.01 -16.20
CA PHE A 233 -18.49 2.32 -15.72
C PHE A 233 -17.23 2.80 -16.45
N LYS A 234 -17.27 4.03 -16.94
CA LYS A 234 -16.15 4.70 -17.61
C LYS A 234 -14.97 4.80 -16.64
N ARG A 235 -13.95 3.95 -16.86
CA ARG A 235 -12.67 4.09 -16.18
C ARG A 235 -11.95 5.27 -16.80
N ARG A 236 -11.85 6.39 -16.08
CA ARG A 236 -10.78 7.35 -16.37
C ARG A 236 -9.48 6.63 -16.04
N SER A 237 -8.75 6.17 -17.05
CA SER A 237 -7.33 5.95 -16.88
C SER A 237 -6.77 7.29 -16.42
N TRP A 238 -6.28 7.37 -15.19
CA TRP A 238 -5.26 8.35 -14.85
C TRP A 238 -4.01 7.96 -15.65
N GLY A 239 -4.08 8.08 -16.98
CA GLY A 239 -2.92 8.06 -17.83
C GLY A 239 -2.09 9.21 -17.31
N ARG A 240 -0.89 8.92 -16.82
CA ARG A 240 0.10 9.99 -16.65
C ARG A 240 0.16 10.67 -18.01
N PRO A 241 -0.20 11.96 -18.13
CA PRO A 241 0.07 12.67 -19.36
C PRO A 241 1.55 12.46 -19.66
N GLU A 242 1.85 12.13 -20.91
CA GLU A 242 3.22 11.96 -21.37
C GLU A 242 3.98 13.21 -20.96
N ARG A 243 4.98 13.05 -20.09
CA ARG A 243 5.74 14.20 -19.60
C ARG A 243 6.50 14.75 -20.81
N PRO A 244 6.39 16.05 -21.13
CA PRO A 244 7.23 16.64 -22.15
C PRO A 244 8.70 16.38 -21.80
N ALA A 245 9.53 16.18 -22.82
CA ALA A 245 10.95 15.98 -22.63
C ALA A 245 11.53 17.13 -21.79
N PRO A 246 12.40 16.85 -20.81
CA PRO A 246 13.03 17.90 -20.02
C PRO A 246 13.82 18.84 -20.96
N PRO A 247 13.88 20.14 -20.64
CA PRO A 247 14.62 21.09 -21.47
C PRO A 247 16.11 20.74 -21.52
N PRO A 248 16.82 21.11 -22.62
CA PRO A 248 18.27 20.95 -22.74
C PRO A 248 19.00 21.51 -21.52
N THR A 249 19.92 20.73 -20.96
CA THR A 249 20.63 21.02 -19.72
C THR A 249 22.12 21.26 -19.94
N ALA A 250 22.67 20.82 -21.07
CA ALA A 250 24.12 20.82 -21.30
C ALA A 250 24.74 22.21 -21.16
N HIS A 251 24.17 23.21 -21.83
CA HIS A 251 24.66 24.61 -21.79
C HIS A 251 24.66 25.25 -20.39
N ARG A 252 23.88 24.72 -19.44
CA ARG A 252 23.82 25.24 -18.05
C ARG A 252 24.74 24.47 -17.10
N VAL A 253 25.09 23.25 -17.47
CA VAL A 253 25.81 22.30 -16.63
C VAL A 253 27.29 22.26 -17.00
N LEU A 254 27.61 22.32 -18.30
CA LEU A 254 28.98 22.23 -18.83
C LEU A 254 29.67 23.60 -18.85
N VAL A 255 29.77 24.22 -17.68
CA VAL A 255 30.34 25.55 -17.49
C VAL A 255 31.29 25.55 -16.29
N ILE A 256 32.12 26.59 -16.21
CA ILE A 256 32.86 26.88 -14.98
C ILE A 256 31.87 27.42 -13.93
N LEU A 257 31.78 26.75 -12.80
CA LEU A 257 30.92 27.15 -11.69
C LEU A 257 31.50 28.38 -10.96
N PRO A 258 30.66 29.34 -10.53
CA PRO A 258 31.13 30.44 -9.68
C PRO A 258 31.59 29.91 -8.32
N GLU A 259 32.47 30.64 -7.63
CA GLU A 259 33.14 30.18 -6.40
C GLU A 259 32.17 29.70 -5.31
N GLN A 260 31.02 30.38 -5.21
CA GLN A 260 29.92 30.14 -4.26
C GLN A 260 28.97 29.00 -4.65
N ALA A 261 29.06 28.43 -5.85
CA ALA A 261 28.18 27.35 -6.26
C ALA A 261 28.57 26.02 -5.60
N GLY A 262 27.55 25.23 -5.23
CA GLY A 262 27.74 23.85 -4.80
C GLY A 262 28.14 22.93 -5.96
N ARG A 263 28.78 21.81 -5.63
CA ARG A 263 29.18 20.79 -6.61
C ARG A 263 27.98 20.26 -7.40
N THR A 264 28.11 20.24 -8.73
CA THR A 264 27.08 19.72 -9.63
C THR A 264 26.78 18.25 -9.31
N ASN A 265 25.49 17.91 -9.26
CA ASN A 265 25.06 16.53 -9.07
C ASN A 265 25.54 15.64 -10.23
N ARG A 266 26.13 14.49 -9.92
CA ARG A 266 26.62 13.51 -10.90
C ARG A 266 25.61 13.19 -12.00
N THR A 267 24.34 12.98 -11.67
CA THR A 267 23.29 12.64 -12.65
C THR A 267 23.10 13.74 -13.68
N ARG A 268 23.24 15.02 -13.29
CA ARG A 268 23.15 16.15 -14.22
C ARG A 268 24.33 16.20 -15.19
N LEU A 269 25.53 15.88 -14.73
CA LEU A 269 26.71 15.80 -15.59
C LEU A 269 26.58 14.65 -16.60
N HIS A 270 26.12 13.46 -16.18
CA HIS A 270 25.84 12.35 -17.10
C HIS A 270 24.80 12.74 -18.15
N GLN A 271 23.72 13.42 -17.75
CA GLN A 271 22.69 13.89 -18.66
C GLN A 271 23.25 14.91 -19.67
N ALA A 272 24.01 15.90 -19.19
CA ALA A 272 24.61 16.93 -20.02
C ALA A 272 25.60 16.36 -21.06
N LEU A 273 26.48 15.44 -20.65
CA LEU A 273 27.43 14.75 -21.54
C LEU A 273 26.70 13.88 -22.58
N THR A 274 25.65 13.19 -22.18
CA THR A 274 24.83 12.39 -23.11
C THR A 274 24.12 13.29 -24.13
N GLU A 275 23.64 14.46 -23.70
CA GLU A 275 22.92 15.42 -24.54
C GLU A 275 23.80 16.00 -25.66
N ILE A 276 25.10 16.21 -25.41
CA ILE A 276 26.07 16.66 -26.43
C ILE A 276 26.71 15.51 -27.21
N GLY A 277 26.37 14.25 -26.91
CA GLY A 277 26.83 13.07 -27.65
C GLY A 277 28.19 12.51 -27.21
N VAL A 278 28.67 12.83 -26.01
CA VAL A 278 29.90 12.24 -25.48
C VAL A 278 29.70 10.73 -25.27
N PRO A 279 30.53 9.87 -25.88
CA PRO A 279 30.35 8.42 -25.79
C PRO A 279 30.59 7.93 -24.36
N TYR A 280 29.75 7.00 -23.89
CA TYR A 280 29.88 6.37 -22.58
C TYR A 280 30.98 5.30 -22.58
N THR A 281 32.22 5.74 -22.75
CA THR A 281 33.41 4.88 -22.85
C THR A 281 34.55 5.43 -22.02
N CYS A 282 35.29 4.55 -21.35
CA CYS A 282 36.48 4.93 -20.60
C CYS A 282 37.51 5.56 -21.54
N ALA A 283 37.97 6.77 -21.23
CA ALA A 283 38.94 7.51 -22.04
C ALA A 283 40.32 6.83 -22.08
N GLU A 284 40.67 6.00 -21.09
CA GLU A 284 41.96 5.32 -21.03
C GLU A 284 41.94 3.92 -21.65
N CYS A 285 40.99 3.07 -21.25
CA CYS A 285 40.96 1.66 -21.67
C CYS A 285 39.83 1.31 -22.64
N GLY A 286 38.99 2.27 -23.04
CA GLY A 286 37.88 2.06 -23.98
C GLY A 286 36.70 1.25 -23.42
N ASN A 287 36.71 0.89 -22.14
CA ASN A 287 35.63 0.13 -21.50
C ASN A 287 34.27 0.84 -21.66
N ARG A 288 33.25 0.12 -22.15
CA ARG A 288 31.91 0.64 -22.46
C ARG A 288 30.90 0.53 -21.30
N GLY A 289 31.38 0.34 -20.07
CA GLY A 289 30.54 0.15 -18.89
C GLY A 289 30.29 -1.32 -18.54
N GLU A 290 31.23 -2.22 -18.85
CA GLU A 290 31.12 -3.64 -18.52
C GLU A 290 32.41 -4.17 -17.88
N TRP A 291 32.28 -4.99 -16.84
CA TRP A 291 33.38 -5.68 -16.20
C TRP A 291 32.98 -7.08 -15.79
N ARG A 292 33.72 -8.10 -16.26
CA ARG A 292 33.45 -9.53 -16.00
C ARG A 292 32.00 -9.95 -16.30
N GLY A 293 31.43 -9.49 -17.42
CA GLY A 293 30.05 -9.82 -17.80
C GLY A 293 28.96 -9.04 -17.05
N ARG A 294 29.34 -8.05 -16.21
CA ARG A 294 28.41 -7.27 -15.40
C ARG A 294 28.53 -5.79 -15.71
N PRO A 295 27.41 -5.02 -15.70
CA PRO A 295 27.46 -3.60 -15.94
C PRO A 295 28.22 -2.89 -14.80
N ILE A 296 29.13 -1.99 -15.18
CA ILE A 296 29.80 -1.08 -14.26
C ILE A 296 29.53 0.36 -14.66
N THR A 297 29.46 1.21 -13.64
CA THR A 297 29.31 2.64 -13.85
C THR A 297 30.66 3.27 -14.16
N LEU A 298 30.80 3.89 -15.33
CA LEU A 298 31.89 4.82 -15.61
C LEU A 298 31.68 6.10 -14.78
N GLN A 299 32.76 6.52 -14.15
CA GLN A 299 32.84 7.69 -13.31
C GLN A 299 33.26 8.90 -14.16
N ILE A 300 32.86 10.10 -13.75
CA ILE A 300 33.26 11.34 -14.41
C ILE A 300 34.45 11.88 -13.62
N ASP A 301 35.57 12.02 -14.29
CA ASP A 301 36.81 12.63 -13.78
C ASP A 301 36.99 14.01 -14.40
N HIS A 302 37.54 14.93 -13.60
CA HIS A 302 37.94 16.27 -14.01
C HIS A 302 39.43 16.24 -14.30
N VAL A 303 39.85 16.47 -15.54
CA VAL A 303 41.25 16.32 -15.99
C VAL A 303 42.19 17.22 -15.17
N ASN A 304 41.78 18.45 -14.87
CA ASN A 304 42.53 19.38 -14.03
C ASN A 304 42.37 19.14 -12.51
N GLY A 305 41.49 18.21 -12.10
CA GLY A 305 41.14 17.94 -10.71
C GLY A 305 40.27 19.01 -10.02
N ASP A 306 39.86 20.07 -10.72
CA ASP A 306 38.94 21.09 -10.21
C ASP A 306 37.49 20.71 -10.54
N TRP A 307 36.73 20.35 -9.49
CA TRP A 307 35.32 19.99 -9.62
C TRP A 307 34.42 21.15 -10.06
N ARG A 308 34.90 22.40 -10.02
CA ARG A 308 34.14 23.58 -10.48
C ARG A 308 34.17 23.74 -11.99
N ASP A 309 35.20 23.24 -12.66
CA ASP A 309 35.34 23.36 -14.11
C ASP A 309 34.61 22.20 -14.82
N ASN A 310 33.31 22.34 -15.07
CA ASN A 310 32.52 21.31 -15.73
C ASN A 310 32.51 21.43 -17.26
N ARG A 311 33.40 22.22 -17.86
CA ARG A 311 33.46 22.32 -19.33
C ARG A 311 33.74 20.96 -19.95
N GLU A 312 33.20 20.71 -21.13
CA GLU A 312 33.30 19.42 -21.82
C GLU A 312 34.76 18.96 -21.94
N GLU A 313 35.66 19.85 -22.34
CA GLU A 313 37.08 19.56 -22.52
C GLU A 313 37.79 19.11 -21.24
N ASN A 314 37.23 19.42 -20.06
CA ASN A 314 37.80 19.06 -18.77
C ASN A 314 37.16 17.79 -18.18
N LEU A 315 36.09 17.26 -18.77
CA LEU A 315 35.39 16.08 -18.27
C LEU A 315 35.72 14.85 -19.10
N ARG A 316 36.01 13.74 -18.43
CA ARG A 316 36.20 12.43 -19.09
C ARG A 316 35.52 11.31 -18.34
N TYR A 317 35.03 10.31 -19.07
CA TYR A 317 34.58 9.06 -18.47
C TYR A 317 35.76 8.15 -18.17
N LEU A 318 35.84 7.62 -16.95
CA LEU A 318 36.81 6.60 -16.56
C LEU A 318 36.11 5.43 -15.88
N CYS A 319 36.54 4.20 -16.18
CA CYS A 319 36.10 3.05 -15.41
C CYS A 319 36.71 3.12 -13.99
N PRO A 320 36.11 2.47 -12.98
CA PRO A 320 36.63 2.53 -11.60
C PRO A 320 38.09 2.09 -11.46
N ASN A 321 38.56 1.19 -12.33
CA ASN A 321 39.95 0.71 -12.29
C ASN A 321 40.93 1.76 -12.84
N CYS A 322 40.61 2.39 -13.98
CA CYS A 322 41.42 3.47 -14.56
C CYS A 322 41.37 4.73 -13.69
N HIS A 323 40.19 5.07 -13.17
CA HIS A 323 40.04 6.24 -12.31
C HIS A 323 40.88 6.10 -11.03
N ALA A 324 41.06 4.89 -10.50
CA ALA A 324 41.92 4.66 -9.34
C ALA A 324 43.42 4.97 -9.57
N LEU A 325 43.85 5.09 -10.84
CA LEU A 325 45.23 5.38 -11.21
C LEU A 325 45.49 6.87 -11.43
N THR A 326 44.46 7.72 -11.41
CA THR A 326 44.64 9.16 -11.66
C THR A 326 45.22 9.88 -10.43
N GLU A 327 45.99 10.94 -10.66
CA GLU A 327 46.50 11.82 -9.58
C GLU A 327 45.37 12.61 -8.88
N THR A 328 44.19 12.66 -9.49
CA THR A 328 42.97 13.27 -8.97
C THR A 328 42.17 12.32 -8.09
N TRP A 329 42.49 11.01 -8.12
CA TRP A 329 41.80 9.98 -7.35
C TRP A 329 41.97 10.16 -5.85
N CYS A 330 40.85 10.18 -5.12
CA CYS A 330 40.85 10.26 -3.65
C CYS A 330 41.74 11.36 -3.07
N ARG A 331 41.91 12.51 -3.74
CA ARG A 331 42.61 13.66 -3.15
C ARG A 331 41.98 14.00 -1.80
N GLN A 332 42.69 13.68 -0.72
CA GLN A 332 42.38 14.18 0.61
C GLN A 332 42.43 15.70 0.54
N LYS A 333 41.53 16.39 1.26
CA LYS A 333 41.66 17.84 1.48
C LYS A 333 43.10 18.10 1.92
N GLY A 334 43.88 18.78 1.07
CA GLY A 334 45.22 19.20 1.44
C GLY A 334 45.14 19.89 2.79
N ARG A 335 45.93 19.41 3.76
CA ARG A 335 46.10 20.14 5.02
C ARG A 335 46.60 21.52 4.62
N VAL A 336 45.80 22.54 4.89
CA VAL A 336 46.25 23.93 4.82
C VAL A 336 47.46 24.02 5.75
N PRO A 337 48.65 24.44 5.28
CA PRO A 337 49.75 24.72 6.18
C PRO A 337 49.27 25.80 7.15
N LEU A 338 49.27 25.51 8.45
CA LEU A 338 49.15 26.57 9.45
C LEU A 338 50.37 27.47 9.22
N ALA A 339 50.12 28.70 8.76
CA ALA A 339 51.14 29.71 8.61
C ALA A 339 51.93 29.85 9.91
N GLY A 340 53.26 29.83 9.79
CA GLY A 340 54.19 30.20 10.84
C GLY A 340 54.40 31.70 10.90
#